data_AF-A0AA41RQB6-F1
#
_entry.id   AF-A0AA41RQB6-F1
#
_cell.length_a   1.000
_cell.length_b   1.000
_cell.length_c   1.000
_cell.angle_alpha   90.00
_cell.angle_beta   90.00
_cell.angle_gamma   90.00
#
_symmetry.space_group_name_H-M   'P 1'
#
loop_
_entity.id
_entity.type
_entity.pdbx_description
1 polymer ?
#
loop_
_entity_poly.entity_id
_entity_poly.type
_entity_poly.pdbx_seq_one_letter_code
_entity_poly.pdbx_strand_id
1 'polypeptide(L)' 'NSGVKISAVTYQNVSGTSATPIAIRFRCSATAPCEGIKLYNVNLIYSKQSAKSFCFSATGTSRGQVTPESCLM' A
#
# COMPACT_ATOMS: atom_id res chain seq x y z
N ASN A 1 6.74 -12.08 -18.67
CA ASN A 1 5.44 -12.65 -18.27
C ASN A 1 5.32 -12.65 -16.76
N SER A 2 4.55 -11.73 -16.17
CA SER A 2 4.04 -11.94 -14.81
C SER A 2 2.66 -12.57 -14.95
N GLY A 3 2.58 -13.89 -14.81
CA GLY A 3 1.32 -14.64 -14.95
C GLY A 3 0.45 -14.64 -13.69
N VAL A 4 0.89 -13.95 -12.62
CA VAL A 4 0.21 -13.93 -11.33
C VAL A 4 -0.54 -12.62 -11.17
N LYS A 5 -1.87 -12.71 -11.08
CA LYS A 5 -2.75 -11.60 -10.69
C LYS A 5 -2.96 -11.66 -9.18
N ILE A 6 -2.63 -10.59 -8.49
CA ILE A 6 -2.88 -10.43 -7.05
C ILE A 6 -4.18 -9.65 -6.88
N SER A 7 -5.13 -10.19 -6.13
CA SER A 7 -6.40 -9.51 -5.87
C SER A 7 -6.91 -9.74 -4.44
N ALA A 8 -7.79 -8.84 -3.98
CA ALA A 8 -8.49 -8.94 -2.70
C ALA A 8 -7.58 -9.04 -1.45
N VAL A 9 -6.44 -8.33 -1.45
CA VAL A 9 -5.50 -8.31 -0.33
C VAL A 9 -5.95 -7.31 0.72
N THR A 10 -5.98 -7.70 2.00
CA THR A 10 -6.32 -6.80 3.11
C THR A 10 -5.14 -6.67 4.08
N TYR A 11 -4.69 -5.43 4.31
CA TYR A 11 -3.73 -5.07 5.33
C TYR A 11 -4.47 -4.39 6.48
N GLN A 12 -4.40 -4.98 7.67
CA GLN A 12 -5.19 -4.54 8.82
C GLN A 12 -4.31 -4.32 10.05
N ASN A 13 -4.49 -3.19 10.75
CA ASN A 13 -3.85 -2.88 12.03
C ASN A 13 -2.31 -2.93 11.97
N VAL A 14 -1.73 -2.44 10.88
CA VAL A 14 -0.28 -2.43 10.69
C VAL A 14 0.30 -1.13 11.24
N SER A 15 1.10 -1.18 12.30
CA SER A 15 1.74 0.01 12.88
C SER A 15 3.24 -0.18 13.05
N GLY A 16 4.02 0.87 12.83
CA GLY A 16 5.47 0.82 13.09
C GLY A 16 6.29 1.86 12.34
N THR A 17 7.59 1.61 12.27
CA THR A 17 8.57 2.47 11.59
C THR A 17 9.13 1.76 10.36
N SER A 18 9.22 2.49 9.25
CA SER A 18 9.90 2.04 8.05
C SER A 18 11.39 2.39 8.12
N ALA A 19 12.25 1.52 7.58
CA ALA A 19 13.67 1.79 7.40
C ALA A 19 13.96 2.67 6.18
N THR A 20 12.99 2.82 5.26
CA THR A 20 13.14 3.64 4.05
C THR A 20 12.02 4.68 3.95
N PRO A 21 12.20 5.77 3.15
CA PRO A 21 11.18 6.79 2.99
C PRO A 21 9.85 6.27 2.41
N ILE A 22 9.89 5.17 1.63
CA ILE A 22 8.69 4.55 1.04
C ILE A 22 8.30 3.34 1.90
N ALA A 23 7.32 3.53 2.79
CA ALA A 23 6.85 2.47 3.68
C ALA A 23 5.85 1.52 2.99
N ILE A 24 5.03 2.05 2.07
CA ILE A 24 4.04 1.28 1.32
C ILE A 24 4.47 1.25 -0.14
N ARG A 25 4.72 0.06 -0.69
CA ARG A 25 5.13 -0.11 -2.09
C ARG A 25 4.29 -1.19 -2.78
N PHE A 26 3.29 -0.77 -3.55
CA PHE A 26 2.50 -1.64 -4.42
C PHE A 26 2.97 -1.49 -5.85
N ARG A 27 3.81 -2.42 -6.32
CA ARG A 27 4.30 -2.44 -7.70
C ARG A 27 3.76 -3.66 -8.43
N CYS A 28 2.67 -3.48 -9.15
CA CYS A 28 2.00 -4.52 -9.90
C CYS A 28 2.35 -4.44 -11.39
N SER A 29 1.96 -5.44 -12.18
CA SER A 29 2.24 -5.42 -13.61
C SER A 29 1.22 -4.56 -14.35
N ALA A 30 1.64 -3.80 -15.35
CA ALA A 30 0.72 -3.06 -16.21
C ALA A 30 -0.25 -3.99 -16.97
N THR A 31 0.18 -5.23 -17.26
CA THR A 31 -0.64 -6.25 -17.94
C THR A 31 -1.53 -7.05 -16.99
N ALA A 32 -1.24 -7.01 -15.69
CA ALA A 32 -1.97 -7.72 -14.64
C ALA A 32 -2.01 -6.81 -13.39
N PRO A 33 -2.88 -5.78 -13.38
CA PRO A 33 -2.96 -4.85 -12.27
C PRO A 33 -3.43 -5.58 -11.00
N CYS A 34 -2.99 -5.09 -9.85
CA CYS A 34 -3.53 -5.55 -8.57
C CYS A 34 -4.85 -4.84 -8.30
N GLU A 35 -5.86 -5.60 -7.89
CA GLU A 35 -7.21 -5.07 -7.68
C GLU A 35 -7.76 -5.47 -6.33
N GLY A 36 -8.50 -4.56 -5.69
CA GLY A 36 -9.17 -4.83 -4.43
C GLY A 36 -8.21 -4.90 -3.23
N ILE A 37 -7.10 -4.15 -3.28
CA ILE A 37 -6.25 -3.95 -2.11
C ILE A 37 -7.02 -3.12 -1.09
N LYS A 38 -7.03 -3.54 0.18
CA LYS A 38 -7.71 -2.85 1.28
C LYS A 38 -6.70 -2.51 2.36
N LEU A 39 -6.59 -1.23 2.70
CA LEU A 39 -5.80 -0.76 3.84
C LEU A 39 -6.75 -0.36 4.96
N TYR A 40 -6.57 -0.96 6.14
CA TYR A 40 -7.38 -0.64 7.31
C TYR A 40 -6.51 -0.40 8.54
N ASN A 41 -6.57 0.79 9.12
CA ASN A 41 -5.78 1.18 10.30
C ASN A 41 -4.28 0.88 10.11
N VAL A 42 -3.67 1.47 9.09
CA VAL A 42 -2.25 1.31 8.77
C VAL A 42 -1.50 2.58 9.14
N ASN A 43 -0.54 2.52 10.05
CA ASN A 43 0.24 3.66 10.52
C ASN A 43 1.75 3.38 10.47
N LEU A 44 2.39 3.78 9.38
CA LEU A 44 3.82 3.64 9.14
C LEU A 44 4.50 5.00 9.04
N ILE A 45 5.53 5.20 9.86
CA ILE A 45 6.31 6.45 9.89
C ILE A 45 7.77 6.20 9.53
N TYR A 46 8.46 7.20 8.99
CA TYR A 46 9.89 7.14 8.66
C TYR A 46 10.62 8.26 9.40
N SER A 47 11.57 7.91 10.26
CA SER A 47 12.41 8.88 10.99
C SER A 47 11.62 10.02 11.64
N LYS A 48 10.53 9.69 12.34
CA LYS A 48 9.59 10.61 13.02
C LYS A 48 8.78 11.52 12.09
N GLN A 49 8.81 11.28 10.78
CA GLN A 49 7.98 11.93 9.78
C GLN A 49 7.01 10.94 9.14
N SER A 50 5.98 11.44 8.47
CA SER A 50 5.12 10.61 7.63
C SER A 50 5.95 9.93 6.56
N ALA A 51 5.84 8.61 6.44
CA ALA A 51 6.45 7.91 5.32
C ALA A 51 5.76 8.28 4.00
N LYS A 52 6.15 7.66 2.89
CA LYS A 52 5.47 7.78 1.61
C LYS A 52 4.93 6.44 1.14
N SER A 53 3.93 6.50 0.27
CA SER A 53 3.37 5.36 -0.44
C SER A 53 3.71 5.47 -1.93
N PHE A 54 3.92 4.33 -2.58
CA PHE A 54 4.15 4.22 -4.02
C PHE A 54 3.26 3.11 -4.59
N CYS A 55 2.47 3.46 -5.60
CA CYS A 55 1.54 2.55 -6.26
C CYS A 55 1.79 2.58 -7.78
N PHE A 56 1.84 1.40 -8.39
CA PHE A 56 1.93 1.24 -9.82
C PHE A 56 1.03 0.10 -10.27
N SER A 57 0.07 0.40 -11.14
CA SER A 57 -0.96 -0.54 -11.62
C SER A 57 -1.68 -1.27 -10.47
N ALA A 58 -2.03 -0.54 -9.40
CA ALA A 58 -2.64 -1.10 -8.19
C ALA A 58 -3.85 -0.24 -7.79
N THR A 59 -5.00 -0.89 -7.65
CA THR A 59 -6.26 -0.26 -7.26
C THR A 59 -6.80 -0.83 -5.96
N GLY A 60 -7.48 0.01 -5.18
CA GLY A 60 -7.87 -0.37 -3.85
C GLY A 60 -8.60 0.71 -3.06
N THR A 61 -8.83 0.41 -1.79
CA THR A 61 -9.53 1.30 -0.87
C THR A 61 -8.78 1.39 0.45
N SER A 62 -8.79 2.56 1.06
CA SER A 62 -8.29 2.79 2.42
C SER A 62 -9.46 3.13 3.33
N ARG A 63 -9.42 2.63 4.57
CA ARG A 63 -10.45 2.88 5.58
C ARG A 63 -9.81 3.02 6.96
N GLY A 64 -10.34 3.94 7.77
CA GLY A 64 -9.79 4.23 9.11
C GLY A 64 -8.53 5.08 9.03
N GLN A 65 -7.66 4.97 10.03
CA GLN A 65 -6.42 5.75 10.08
C GLN A 65 -5.37 5.15 9.14
N VAL A 66 -5.09 5.82 8.03
CA VAL A 66 -4.07 5.38 7.06
C VAL A 66 -3.00 6.45 6.91
N THR A 67 -1.83 6.17 7.46
CA THR A 67 -0.62 6.98 7.37
C THR A 67 0.52 6.06 6.94
N PRO A 68 1.27 6.37 5.88
CA PRO A 68 1.13 7.53 5.01
C PRO A 68 -0.10 7.45 4.11
N GLU A 69 -0.48 8.58 3.50
CA GLU A 69 -1.63 8.66 2.59
C GLU A 69 -1.58 7.53 1.55
N SER A 70 -2.70 6.83 1.35
CA SER A 70 -2.75 5.72 0.41
C SER A 70 -2.68 6.23 -1.03
N CYS A 71 -1.77 5.68 -1.83
CA CYS A 71 -1.70 5.93 -3.27
C CYS A 71 -2.62 5.01 -4.10
N LEU A 72 -3.48 4.24 -3.44
CA LEU A 72 -4.46 3.36 -4.08
C LEU A 72 -5.63 4.22 -4.55
N MET A 73 -5.92 4.14 -5.85
CA MET A 73 -7.09 4.75 -6.50
C MET A 73 -8.12 3.69 -6.91
#